data_AF-A0AB35XJA0-F1
#
_entry.id   AF-A0AB35XJA0-F1
#
_cell.length_a   1.000
_cell.length_b   1.000
_cell.length_c   1.000
_cell.angle_alpha   90.00
_cell.angle_beta   90.00
_cell.angle_gamma   90.00
#
_symmetry.space_group_name_H-M   'P 1'
#
loop_
_entity.id
_entity.type
_entity.pdbx_description
1 polymer ?
#
loop_
_entity_poly.entity_id
_entity_poly.type
_entity_poly.pdbx_seq_one_letter_code
_entity_poly.pdbx_strand_id
1 'polypeptide(L)'
;MVTPHLELPLLAEGKVRRLYRLPDQPGRLLMVATDRISAYDHVLTPGVPGKGAILTNLSLWWFDQLADIVDNHLVSLDVPTEVAGRAMIVEELEMFPVECVVRGYLTGSGWAEYQRNRAVCGIRLPEGLQDGSRLEEPIFTPAAKAPQGEHDENIDYLHLVKLVGPEVAAQLHDLSLRIYQRAEEIARERGIILADTKFEFGRRADGTIVLADEVLTPDSSRFWDAETWQPGKGADSFDKQYVRDWLTKESGWDRSSDEEPPALPEEVVEATSRRYEEAWARLTGGQMPQDETVAVSNAEQSSDSVLPPEGGVGPVQGAMSIPVVAPDASVPGAVDVPDEPDPRSADKIGGMSRVVVEVMPKPEILDPQGKAITSVLARLGHDGLTVRQGKRFEITGEGLEDRLDEIRQVASELLANTVIESFDVRVED
;
A
#
# COMPACT_ATOMS: atom_id res chain seq x y z
N MET A 1 20.93 -23.63 2.89
CA MET A 1 21.99 -23.63 3.94
C MET A 1 21.32 -23.29 5.26
N VAL A 2 21.72 -23.88 6.38
CA VAL A 2 21.20 -23.49 7.71
C VAL A 2 21.69 -22.06 8.00
N THR A 3 20.79 -21.13 8.34
CA THR A 3 21.16 -19.77 8.72
C THR A 3 22.19 -19.82 9.86
N PRO A 4 23.40 -19.27 9.69
CA PRO A 4 24.44 -19.37 10.70
C PRO A 4 24.00 -18.72 12.01
N HIS A 5 24.40 -19.33 13.13
CA HIS A 5 24.22 -18.71 14.44
C HIS A 5 25.22 -17.55 14.57
N LEU A 6 24.70 -16.34 14.68
CA LEU A 6 25.49 -15.14 14.96
C LEU A 6 25.74 -15.02 16.46
N GLU A 7 26.94 -14.60 16.86
CA GLU A 7 27.28 -14.23 18.24
C GLU A 7 26.72 -12.84 18.60
N LEU A 8 25.44 -12.61 18.32
CA LEU A 8 24.73 -11.37 18.62
C LEU A 8 23.51 -11.67 19.52
N PRO A 9 23.12 -10.75 20.42
CA PRO A 9 21.93 -10.94 21.25
C PRO A 9 20.67 -11.03 20.38
N LEU A 10 20.01 -12.19 20.38
CA LEU A 10 18.74 -12.40 19.69
C LEU A 10 17.65 -11.57 20.39
N LEU A 11 17.00 -10.69 19.64
CA LEU A 11 15.86 -9.90 20.11
C LEU A 11 14.55 -10.67 19.91
N ALA A 12 14.34 -11.17 18.70
CA ALA A 12 13.14 -11.89 18.32
C ALA A 12 13.44 -12.90 17.22
N GLU A 13 12.71 -14.02 17.24
CA GLU A 13 12.72 -15.03 16.19
C GLU A 13 11.29 -15.26 15.70
N GLY A 14 11.02 -14.80 14.48
CA GLY A 14 9.78 -15.09 13.78
C GLY A 14 9.89 -16.38 12.97
N LYS A 15 8.79 -16.73 12.28
CA LYS A 15 8.71 -17.92 11.42
C LYS A 15 9.84 -17.97 10.38
N VAL A 16 10.13 -16.85 9.74
CA VAL A 16 11.08 -16.77 8.62
C VAL A 16 12.21 -15.77 8.81
N ARG A 17 12.19 -14.95 9.87
CA ARG A 17 13.18 -13.90 10.13
C ARG A 17 13.70 -13.92 11.56
N ARG A 18 14.93 -13.45 11.76
CA ARG A 18 15.55 -13.24 13.06
C ARG A 18 15.98 -11.79 13.20
N LEU A 19 15.71 -11.20 14.36
CA LEU A 19 16.14 -9.85 14.72
C LEU A 19 17.20 -9.95 15.82
N TYR A 20 18.33 -9.29 15.62
CA TYR A 20 19.42 -9.24 16.58
C TYR A 20 19.67 -7.80 17.00
N ARG A 21 19.95 -7.59 18.29
CA ARG A 21 20.49 -6.31 18.76
C ARG A 21 21.93 -6.18 18.29
N LEU A 22 22.33 -4.96 17.97
CA LEU A 22 23.71 -4.58 17.71
C LEU A 22 24.25 -3.82 18.93
N PRO A 23 25.01 -4.46 19.84
CA PRO A 23 25.42 -3.83 21.10
C PRO A 23 26.16 -2.50 20.92
N ASP A 24 26.95 -2.40 19.85
CA ASP A 24 27.76 -1.22 19.53
C ASP A 24 27.00 -0.16 18.69
N GLN A 25 25.73 -0.41 18.34
CA GLN A 25 24.90 0.46 17.52
C GLN A 25 23.48 0.59 18.12
N PRO A 26 23.31 1.33 19.24
CA PRO A 26 22.00 1.50 19.88
C PRO A 26 20.98 2.13 18.92
N GLY A 27 19.72 1.67 18.99
CA GLY A 27 18.65 2.09 18.07
C GLY A 27 18.72 1.46 16.68
N ARG A 28 19.59 0.46 16.48
CA ARG A 28 19.68 -0.32 15.24
C ARG A 28 19.58 -1.81 15.51
N LEU A 29 18.95 -2.53 14.58
CA LEU A 29 18.79 -3.97 14.61
C LEU A 29 19.40 -4.59 13.36
N LEU A 30 19.94 -5.79 13.49
CA LEU A 30 20.23 -6.64 12.34
C LEU A 30 19.02 -7.53 12.07
N MET A 31 18.39 -7.34 10.91
CA MET A 31 17.30 -8.20 10.45
C MET A 31 17.81 -9.21 9.43
N VAL A 32 17.66 -10.50 9.74
CA VAL A 32 18.14 -11.62 8.92
C VAL A 32 16.95 -12.43 8.39
N ALA A 33 16.83 -12.53 7.08
CA ALA A 33 15.91 -13.43 6.41
C ALA A 33 16.51 -14.84 6.32
N THR A 34 15.77 -15.82 6.82
CA THR A 34 16.15 -17.23 6.79
C THR A 34 15.61 -17.93 5.54
N ASP A 35 16.17 -19.09 5.22
CA ASP A 35 15.65 -19.98 4.18
C ASP A 35 14.38 -20.74 4.66
N ARG A 36 13.89 -20.48 5.88
CA ARG A 36 12.66 -21.12 6.38
C ARG A 36 11.45 -20.62 5.59
N ILE A 37 10.50 -21.52 5.39
CA ILE A 37 9.19 -21.24 4.83
C ILE A 37 8.13 -21.71 5.82
N SER A 38 7.00 -21.03 5.85
CA SER A 38 5.88 -21.38 6.72
C SER A 38 4.57 -21.39 5.95
N ALA A 39 3.69 -22.32 6.29
CA ALA A 39 2.31 -22.35 5.82
C ALA A 39 1.40 -22.77 6.99
N TYR A 40 0.22 -22.15 7.07
CA TYR A 40 -0.77 -22.45 8.11
C TYR A 40 -0.18 -22.44 9.52
N ASP A 41 0.63 -21.41 9.82
CA ASP A 41 1.31 -21.21 11.11
C ASP A 41 2.38 -22.23 11.50
N HIS A 42 2.64 -23.24 10.68
CA HIS A 42 3.76 -24.17 10.84
C HIS A 42 4.98 -23.74 10.03
N VAL A 43 6.16 -23.86 10.64
CA VAL A 43 7.45 -23.77 9.93
C VAL A 43 7.75 -25.13 9.31
N LEU A 44 7.97 -25.15 7.99
CA LEU A 44 8.10 -26.38 7.22
C LEU A 44 9.55 -26.83 7.09
N THR A 45 9.75 -28.12 6.90
CA THR A 45 11.07 -28.73 6.70
C THR A 45 11.12 -29.58 5.42
N PRO A 46 12.21 -29.53 4.64
CA PRO A 46 13.32 -28.58 4.75
C PRO A 46 12.89 -27.15 4.37
N GLY A 47 13.74 -26.17 4.68
CA GLY A 47 13.57 -24.80 4.16
C GLY A 47 13.84 -24.73 2.65
N VAL A 48 13.53 -23.58 2.04
CA VAL A 48 13.77 -23.30 0.61
C VAL A 48 15.12 -22.60 0.47
N PRO A 49 16.16 -23.27 -0.07
CA PRO A 49 17.49 -22.67 -0.18
C PRO A 49 17.48 -21.36 -0.95
N GLY A 50 18.21 -20.35 -0.47
CA GLY A 50 18.33 -19.06 -1.18
C GLY A 50 17.14 -18.12 -1.02
N LYS A 51 16.00 -18.60 -0.51
CA LYS A 51 14.80 -17.79 -0.22
C LYS A 51 15.13 -16.53 0.56
N GLY A 52 15.89 -16.64 1.66
CA GLY A 52 16.18 -15.48 2.50
C GLY A 52 16.85 -14.35 1.72
N ALA A 53 17.79 -14.70 0.83
CA ALA A 53 18.46 -13.72 -0.01
C ALA A 53 17.52 -13.08 -1.04
N ILE A 54 16.68 -13.89 -1.70
CA ILE A 54 15.71 -13.37 -2.69
C ILE A 54 14.75 -12.36 -2.03
N LEU A 55 14.18 -12.70 -0.87
CA LEU A 55 13.22 -11.84 -0.18
C LEU A 55 13.87 -10.53 0.30
N THR A 56 15.09 -10.59 0.83
CA THR A 56 15.85 -9.39 1.21
C THR A 56 16.10 -8.51 0.00
N ASN A 57 16.66 -9.04 -1.09
CA ASN A 57 16.98 -8.23 -2.27
C ASN A 57 15.74 -7.66 -2.95
N LEU A 58 14.62 -8.39 -2.94
CA LEU A 58 13.36 -7.87 -3.45
C LEU A 58 12.83 -6.71 -2.58
N SER A 59 12.91 -6.83 -1.25
CA SER A 59 12.53 -5.73 -0.34
C SER A 59 13.41 -4.50 -0.56
N LEU A 60 14.72 -4.67 -0.71
CA LEU A 60 15.66 -3.59 -1.00
C LEU A 60 15.32 -2.87 -2.31
N TRP A 61 15.00 -3.64 -3.35
CA TRP A 61 14.58 -3.07 -4.63
C TRP A 61 13.27 -2.28 -4.48
N TRP A 62 12.28 -2.80 -3.75
CA TRP A 62 11.03 -2.09 -3.49
C TRP A 62 11.21 -0.82 -2.65
N PHE A 63 12.10 -0.83 -1.66
CA PHE A 63 12.42 0.38 -0.90
C PHE A 63 12.90 1.52 -1.81
N ASP A 64 13.70 1.21 -2.82
CA ASP A 64 14.14 2.19 -3.84
C ASP A 64 12.97 2.66 -4.71
N GLN A 65 12.11 1.76 -5.20
CA GLN A 65 10.96 2.12 -6.04
C GLN A 65 9.88 2.95 -5.31
N LEU A 66 9.93 2.99 -3.98
CA LEU A 66 8.95 3.62 -3.10
C LEU A 66 9.52 4.84 -2.34
N ALA A 67 10.78 5.20 -2.57
CA ALA A 67 11.47 6.25 -1.83
C ALA A 67 10.82 7.65 -1.97
N ASP A 68 10.07 7.91 -3.04
CA ASP A 68 9.30 9.15 -3.23
C ASP A 68 7.95 9.16 -2.50
N ILE A 69 7.50 8.01 -2.00
CA ILE A 69 6.20 7.83 -1.36
C ILE A 69 6.34 7.80 0.16
N VAL A 70 7.31 7.06 0.69
CA VAL A 70 7.47 6.82 2.12
C VAL A 70 8.92 6.51 2.47
N ASP A 71 9.37 7.02 3.61
CA ASP A 71 10.63 6.59 4.22
C ASP A 71 10.56 5.12 4.65
N ASN A 72 11.71 4.46 4.71
CA ASN A 72 11.79 3.09 5.20
C ASN A 72 12.86 2.94 6.31
N HIS A 73 12.85 1.79 6.97
CA HIS A 73 13.71 1.52 8.12
C HIS A 73 15.16 1.11 7.76
N LEU A 74 15.56 1.04 6.48
CA LEU A 74 16.89 0.60 6.08
C LEU A 74 17.95 1.62 6.51
N VAL A 75 19.02 1.14 7.14
CA VAL A 75 20.16 1.97 7.56
C VAL A 75 21.43 1.61 6.80
N SER A 76 21.72 0.31 6.64
CA SER A 76 22.97 -0.15 6.02
C SER A 76 22.88 -1.60 5.56
N LEU A 77 23.67 -1.91 4.52
CA LEU A 77 23.94 -3.28 4.04
C LEU A 77 25.31 -3.82 4.50
N ASP A 78 26.05 -3.04 5.30
CA ASP A 78 27.29 -3.47 5.94
C ASP A 78 26.98 -4.43 7.11
N VAL A 79 26.73 -5.69 6.75
CA VAL A 79 26.32 -6.78 7.64
C VAL A 79 27.42 -7.85 7.76
N PRO A 80 27.42 -8.70 8.81
CA PRO A 80 28.37 -9.80 8.92
C PRO A 80 28.37 -10.69 7.67
N THR A 81 29.57 -11.12 7.25
CA THR A 81 29.78 -11.89 6.01
C THR A 81 28.93 -13.17 5.95
N GLU A 82 28.66 -13.78 7.10
CA GLU A 82 27.86 -14.99 7.27
C GLU A 82 26.40 -14.83 6.83
N VAL A 83 25.87 -13.59 6.85
CA VAL A 83 24.50 -13.25 6.47
C VAL A 83 24.41 -12.24 5.33
N ALA A 84 25.53 -11.98 4.65
CA ALA A 84 25.57 -11.10 3.48
C ALA A 84 24.55 -11.53 2.41
N GLY A 85 23.86 -10.55 1.84
CA GLY A 85 22.84 -10.74 0.81
C GLY A 85 21.47 -11.21 1.33
N ARG A 86 21.32 -11.55 2.62
CA ARG A 86 20.05 -11.95 3.26
C ARG A 86 19.74 -11.21 4.56
N ALA A 87 20.48 -10.15 4.83
CA ALA A 87 20.33 -9.34 6.03
C ALA A 87 20.51 -7.86 5.73
N MET A 88 19.93 -7.04 6.59
CA MET A 88 20.08 -5.59 6.57
C MET A 88 20.11 -5.03 7.99
N ILE A 89 20.84 -3.94 8.19
CA ILE A 89 20.76 -3.14 9.41
C ILE A 89 19.60 -2.17 9.25
N VAL A 90 18.70 -2.16 10.22
CA VAL A 90 17.47 -1.37 10.21
C VAL A 90 17.34 -0.53 11.48
N GLU A 91 16.54 0.53 11.42
CA GLU A 91 16.15 1.33 12.59
C GLU A 91 15.31 0.47 13.55
N GLU A 92 15.58 0.58 14.85
CA GLU A 92 14.66 0.10 15.89
C GLU A 92 13.51 1.10 16.01
N LEU A 93 12.28 0.64 15.78
CA LEU A 93 11.08 1.47 15.69
C LEU A 93 10.02 1.04 16.70
N GLU A 94 9.16 1.98 17.08
CA GLU A 94 7.90 1.65 17.74
C GLU A 94 6.91 1.16 16.66
N MET A 95 6.73 -0.15 16.56
CA MET A 95 5.88 -0.76 15.53
C MET A 95 4.40 -0.54 15.83
N PHE A 96 3.60 -0.17 14.81
CA PHE A 96 2.16 -0.13 14.95
C PHE A 96 1.59 -1.57 15.04
N PRO A 97 0.64 -1.85 15.96
CA PRO A 97 0.12 -3.20 16.20
C PRO A 97 -0.94 -3.61 15.16
N VAL A 98 -0.70 -3.32 13.88
CA VAL A 98 -1.61 -3.58 12.77
C VAL A 98 -0.84 -4.11 11.57
N GLU A 99 -1.42 -5.10 10.91
CA GLU A 99 -1.08 -5.50 9.56
C GLU A 99 -1.87 -4.66 8.56
N CYS A 100 -1.17 -3.81 7.81
CA CYS A 100 -1.78 -2.93 6.83
C CYS A 100 -1.94 -3.68 5.49
N VAL A 101 -3.02 -4.44 5.36
CA VAL A 101 -3.28 -5.23 4.15
C VAL A 101 -4.06 -4.40 3.12
N VAL A 102 -3.62 -4.44 1.87
CA VAL A 102 -4.34 -3.87 0.72
C VAL A 102 -4.64 -4.96 -0.29
N ARG A 103 -5.86 -4.92 -0.85
CA ARG A 103 -6.35 -5.90 -1.83
C ARG A 103 -6.83 -5.17 -3.06
N GLY A 104 -6.27 -5.47 -4.23
CA GLY A 104 -6.89 -5.11 -5.52
C GLY A 104 -7.62 -6.29 -6.16
N TYR A 105 -7.47 -7.49 -5.60
CA TYR A 105 -8.17 -8.69 -6.04
C TYR A 105 -8.77 -9.42 -4.85
N LEU A 106 -9.98 -9.95 -5.03
CA LEU A 106 -10.73 -10.63 -3.98
C LEU A 106 -10.35 -12.10 -3.91
N THR A 107 -9.59 -12.49 -2.89
CA THR A 107 -9.18 -13.87 -2.66
C THR A 107 -8.93 -14.14 -1.17
N GLY A 108 -8.59 -15.37 -0.80
CA GLY A 108 -8.18 -15.74 0.55
C GLY A 108 -9.21 -15.38 1.62
N SER A 109 -8.75 -14.77 2.72
CA SER A 109 -9.65 -14.36 3.82
C SER A 109 -10.66 -13.29 3.41
N GLY A 110 -10.31 -12.41 2.48
CA GLY A 110 -11.23 -11.42 1.94
C GLY A 110 -12.38 -12.08 1.16
N TRP A 111 -12.07 -13.07 0.33
CA TRP A 111 -13.10 -13.86 -0.36
C TRP A 111 -14.01 -14.61 0.63
N ALA A 112 -13.44 -15.25 1.65
CA ALA A 112 -14.20 -15.96 2.68
C ALA A 112 -15.14 -15.04 3.47
N GLU A 113 -14.74 -13.79 3.73
CA GLU A 113 -15.61 -12.79 4.36
C GLU A 113 -16.73 -12.35 3.42
N TYR A 114 -16.40 -12.02 2.18
CA TYR A 114 -17.35 -11.61 1.16
C TYR A 114 -18.44 -12.68 0.92
N GLN A 115 -18.09 -13.98 0.93
CA GLN A 115 -19.07 -15.06 0.80
C GLN A 115 -20.12 -15.07 1.93
N ARG A 116 -19.77 -14.59 3.13
CA ARG A 116 -20.68 -14.58 4.29
C ARG A 116 -21.66 -13.42 4.26
N ASN A 117 -21.18 -12.21 3.97
CA ASN A 117 -21.96 -10.99 4.14
C ASN A 117 -21.75 -9.94 3.04
N ARG A 118 -21.01 -10.28 1.96
CA ARG A 118 -20.63 -9.36 0.87
C ARG A 118 -19.88 -8.12 1.35
N ALA A 119 -19.12 -8.26 2.43
CA ALA A 119 -18.23 -7.23 2.93
C ALA A 119 -16.85 -7.82 3.22
N VAL A 120 -15.84 -6.95 3.25
CA VAL A 120 -14.49 -7.27 3.72
C VAL A 120 -14.04 -6.17 4.65
N CYS A 121 -13.74 -6.49 5.91
CA CYS A 121 -13.41 -5.50 6.94
C CYS A 121 -14.47 -4.38 7.05
N GLY A 122 -15.75 -4.74 6.91
CA GLY A 122 -16.87 -3.80 6.93
C GLY A 122 -17.14 -3.07 5.60
N ILE A 123 -16.26 -3.16 4.61
CA ILE A 123 -16.42 -2.52 3.30
C ILE A 123 -17.35 -3.38 2.44
N ARG A 124 -18.52 -2.85 2.08
CA ARG A 124 -19.48 -3.54 1.18
C ARG A 124 -18.92 -3.60 -0.23
N LEU A 125 -18.97 -4.78 -0.84
CA LEU A 125 -18.54 -4.99 -2.22
C LEU A 125 -19.73 -5.30 -3.13
N PRO A 126 -19.62 -5.01 -4.44
CA PRO A 126 -20.65 -5.35 -5.43
C PRO A 126 -21.00 -6.84 -5.44
N GLU A 127 -22.22 -7.17 -5.85
CA GLU A 127 -22.62 -8.56 -6.08
C GLU A 127 -21.90 -9.18 -7.30
N GLY A 128 -21.92 -10.51 -7.40
CA GLY A 128 -21.42 -11.23 -8.58
C GLY A 128 -19.91 -11.46 -8.63
N LEU A 129 -19.15 -10.95 -7.65
CA LEU A 129 -17.72 -11.25 -7.53
C LEU A 129 -17.49 -12.75 -7.27
N GLN A 130 -16.39 -13.25 -7.83
CA GLN A 130 -15.86 -14.61 -7.70
C GLN A 130 -14.46 -14.56 -7.04
N ASP A 131 -13.95 -15.70 -6.56
CA ASP A 131 -12.56 -15.79 -6.11
C ASP A 131 -11.60 -15.40 -7.25
N GLY A 132 -10.62 -14.55 -6.96
CA GLY A 132 -9.71 -13.97 -7.93
C GLY A 132 -10.27 -12.79 -8.73
N SER A 133 -11.48 -12.29 -8.43
CA SER A 133 -12.02 -11.11 -9.13
C SER A 133 -11.19 -9.86 -8.83
N ARG A 134 -10.94 -9.06 -9.87
CA ARG A 134 -10.38 -7.71 -9.69
C ARG A 134 -11.43 -6.81 -9.06
N LEU A 135 -11.01 -6.01 -8.08
CA LEU A 135 -11.84 -4.96 -7.48
C LEU A 135 -11.77 -3.68 -8.34
N GLU A 136 -12.84 -2.89 -8.32
CA GLU A 136 -12.89 -1.61 -9.05
C GLU A 136 -11.81 -0.66 -8.55
N GLU A 137 -11.68 -0.54 -7.23
CA GLU A 137 -10.60 0.15 -6.55
C GLU A 137 -9.97 -0.78 -5.50
N PRO A 138 -8.65 -0.68 -5.25
CA PRO A 138 -8.04 -1.41 -4.17
C PRO A 138 -8.58 -0.96 -2.82
N ILE A 139 -8.83 -1.91 -1.93
CA ILE A 139 -9.39 -1.67 -0.61
C ILE A 139 -8.34 -1.91 0.48
N PHE A 140 -8.36 -1.08 1.50
CA PHE A 140 -7.56 -1.25 2.71
C PHE A 140 -8.33 -2.10 3.73
N THR A 141 -7.75 -3.24 4.11
CA THR A 141 -8.39 -4.27 4.96
C THR A 141 -7.47 -4.62 6.13
N PRO A 142 -7.34 -3.74 7.14
CA PRO A 142 -6.37 -3.92 8.21
C PRO A 142 -6.67 -5.16 9.06
N ALA A 143 -5.63 -5.76 9.64
CA ALA A 143 -5.77 -6.78 10.66
C ALA A 143 -5.02 -6.39 11.94
N ALA A 144 -5.66 -6.52 13.10
CA ALA A 144 -5.00 -6.31 14.39
C ALA A 144 -4.05 -7.48 14.67
N LYS A 145 -2.83 -7.16 15.09
CA LYS A 145 -1.87 -8.20 15.50
C LYS A 145 -2.34 -8.88 16.78
N ALA A 146 -2.52 -10.18 16.74
CA ALA A 146 -2.95 -10.94 17.90
C ALA A 146 -1.77 -11.28 18.82
N PRO A 147 -2.02 -11.59 20.12
CA PRO A 147 -1.00 -12.14 21.00
C PRO A 147 -0.38 -13.42 20.42
N GLN A 148 0.85 -13.73 20.83
CA GLN A 148 1.59 -14.88 20.31
C GLN A 148 0.82 -16.20 20.57
N GLY A 149 0.41 -16.87 19.49
CA GLY A 149 -0.37 -18.11 19.53
C GLY A 149 -1.81 -17.97 19.03
N GLU A 150 -2.27 -16.75 18.78
CA GLU A 150 -3.56 -16.45 18.16
C GLU A 150 -3.39 -15.98 16.70
N HIS A 151 -4.48 -16.00 15.92
CA HIS A 151 -4.47 -15.50 14.54
C HIS A 151 -4.82 -14.02 14.51
N ASP A 152 -4.17 -13.27 13.61
CA ASP A 152 -4.50 -11.88 13.36
C ASP A 152 -5.98 -11.74 12.95
N GLU A 153 -6.62 -10.70 13.48
CA GLU A 153 -8.05 -10.47 13.30
C GLU A 153 -8.28 -9.33 12.31
N ASN A 154 -9.00 -9.59 11.21
CA ASN A 154 -9.49 -8.54 10.32
C ASN A 154 -10.33 -7.53 11.12
N ILE A 155 -9.96 -6.25 11.10
CA ILE A 155 -10.68 -5.18 11.77
C ILE A 155 -11.23 -4.17 10.75
N ASP A 156 -12.36 -3.53 11.07
CA ASP A 156 -12.84 -2.41 10.28
C ASP A 156 -12.03 -1.12 10.56
N TYR A 157 -12.26 -0.10 9.75
CA TYR A 157 -11.57 1.19 9.87
C TYR A 157 -11.84 1.89 11.20
N LEU A 158 -13.04 1.75 11.77
CA LEU A 158 -13.38 2.37 13.07
C LEU A 158 -12.58 1.74 14.22
N HIS A 159 -12.39 0.43 14.18
CA HIS A 159 -11.53 -0.26 15.13
C HIS A 159 -10.07 0.16 14.97
N LEU A 160 -9.58 0.35 13.74
CA LEU A 160 -8.24 0.90 13.50
C LEU A 160 -8.10 2.29 14.13
N VAL A 161 -9.05 3.20 13.90
CA VAL A 161 -9.03 4.56 14.48
C VAL A 161 -8.97 4.51 16.00
N LYS A 162 -9.71 3.60 16.64
CA LYS A 162 -9.64 3.41 18.10
C LYS A 162 -8.28 2.90 18.57
N LEU A 163 -7.61 2.07 17.76
CA LEU A 163 -6.35 1.43 18.10
C LEU A 163 -5.16 2.39 17.99
N VAL A 164 -5.08 3.19 16.92
CA VAL A 164 -3.89 4.02 16.62
C VAL A 164 -4.17 5.52 16.62
N GLY A 165 -5.42 5.94 16.77
CA GLY A 165 -5.85 7.32 16.64
C GLY A 165 -6.18 7.72 15.19
N PRO A 166 -7.03 8.73 14.99
CA PRO A 166 -7.55 9.08 13.67
C PRO A 166 -6.47 9.56 12.70
N GLU A 167 -5.51 10.38 13.16
CA GLU A 167 -4.42 10.89 12.29
C GLU A 167 -3.52 9.76 11.77
N VAL A 168 -3.21 8.79 12.62
CA VAL A 168 -2.36 7.65 12.25
C VAL A 168 -3.14 6.70 11.35
N ALA A 169 -4.40 6.40 11.67
CA ALA A 169 -5.25 5.54 10.85
C ALA A 169 -5.39 6.07 9.42
N ALA A 170 -5.57 7.38 9.25
CA ALA A 170 -5.60 8.03 7.95
C ALA A 170 -4.27 7.89 7.19
N GLN A 171 -3.13 8.14 7.86
CA GLN A 171 -1.81 8.00 7.22
C GLN A 171 -1.51 6.55 6.82
N LEU A 172 -1.79 5.57 7.68
CA LEU A 172 -1.58 4.15 7.38
C LEU A 172 -2.43 3.72 6.19
N HIS A 173 -3.70 4.14 6.15
CA HIS A 173 -4.60 3.88 5.03
C HIS A 173 -4.04 4.47 3.71
N ASP A 174 -3.74 5.77 3.70
CA ASP A 174 -3.32 6.48 2.49
C ASP A 174 -1.96 6.01 1.97
N LEU A 175 -0.99 5.78 2.87
CA LEU A 175 0.32 5.24 2.50
C LEU A 175 0.17 3.82 1.92
N SER A 176 -0.61 2.96 2.57
CA SER A 176 -0.79 1.57 2.11
C SER A 176 -1.39 1.52 0.70
N LEU A 177 -2.43 2.32 0.43
CA LEU A 177 -3.04 2.38 -0.90
C LEU A 177 -2.09 2.93 -1.96
N ARG A 178 -1.34 4.01 -1.66
CA ARG A 178 -0.37 4.59 -2.60
C ARG A 178 0.77 3.64 -2.93
N ILE A 179 1.31 2.95 -1.91
CA ILE A 179 2.37 1.95 -2.10
C ILE A 179 1.83 0.79 -2.93
N TYR A 180 0.64 0.28 -2.60
CA TYR A 180 0.01 -0.81 -3.36
C TYR A 180 -0.20 -0.42 -4.82
N GLN A 181 -0.75 0.77 -5.10
CA GLN A 181 -0.99 1.23 -6.48
C GLN A 181 0.30 1.29 -7.30
N ARG A 182 1.37 1.92 -6.77
CA ARG A 182 2.68 1.96 -7.44
C ARG A 182 3.21 0.55 -7.71
N ALA A 183 3.11 -0.34 -6.72
CA ALA A 183 3.60 -1.70 -6.83
C ALA A 183 2.79 -2.54 -7.84
N GLU A 184 1.47 -2.36 -7.86
CA GLU A 184 0.55 -3.01 -8.78
C GLU A 184 0.84 -2.60 -10.23
N GLU A 185 1.02 -1.31 -10.49
CA GLU A 185 1.40 -0.78 -11.81
C GLU A 185 2.72 -1.41 -12.30
N ILE A 186 3.76 -1.34 -11.49
CA ILE A 186 5.09 -1.89 -11.81
C ILE A 186 5.02 -3.41 -12.03
N ALA A 187 4.32 -4.15 -11.16
CA ALA A 187 4.18 -5.60 -11.30
C ALA A 187 3.41 -5.98 -12.56
N ARG A 188 2.32 -5.25 -12.86
CA ARG A 188 1.46 -5.49 -14.03
C ARG A 188 2.21 -5.28 -15.33
N GLU A 189 3.03 -4.23 -15.43
CA GLU A 189 3.90 -3.98 -16.58
C GLU A 189 4.89 -5.13 -16.82
N ARG A 190 5.21 -5.89 -15.77
CA ARG A 190 6.13 -7.03 -15.79
C ARG A 190 5.41 -8.38 -15.85
N GLY A 191 4.12 -8.37 -16.23
CA GLY A 191 3.32 -9.59 -16.41
C GLY A 191 2.92 -10.27 -15.10
N ILE A 192 2.95 -9.56 -13.97
CA ILE A 192 2.58 -10.08 -12.66
C ILE A 192 1.39 -9.29 -12.11
N ILE A 193 0.35 -10.01 -11.66
CA ILE A 193 -0.75 -9.42 -10.89
C ILE A 193 -0.37 -9.45 -9.41
N LEU A 194 -0.37 -8.27 -8.77
CA LEU A 194 -0.30 -8.14 -7.32
C LEU A 194 -1.71 -8.21 -6.74
N ALA A 195 -2.14 -9.39 -6.27
CA ALA A 195 -3.52 -9.60 -5.82
C ALA A 195 -3.81 -8.88 -4.50
N ASP A 196 -2.94 -9.10 -3.51
CA ASP A 196 -2.95 -8.41 -2.23
C ASP A 196 -1.54 -8.39 -1.63
N THR A 197 -1.34 -7.52 -0.64
CA THR A 197 -0.08 -7.40 0.10
C THR A 197 -0.31 -6.92 1.52
N LYS A 198 0.60 -7.27 2.41
CA LYS A 198 0.69 -6.74 3.78
C LYS A 198 1.87 -5.81 3.92
N PHE A 199 1.64 -4.64 4.52
CA PHE A 199 2.68 -3.74 5.00
C PHE A 199 2.71 -3.70 6.53
N GLU A 200 3.87 -3.36 7.08
CA GLU A 200 3.99 -2.93 8.47
C GLU A 200 4.68 -1.58 8.52
N PHE A 201 4.24 -0.77 9.47
CA PHE A 201 4.79 0.54 9.69
C PHE A 201 5.28 0.66 11.13
N GLY A 202 6.33 1.44 11.32
CA GLY A 202 6.81 1.86 12.62
C GLY A 202 6.81 3.38 12.73
N ARG A 203 6.97 3.85 13.96
CA ARG A 203 7.11 5.25 14.30
C ARG A 203 8.52 5.51 14.83
N ARG A 204 9.17 6.54 14.27
CA ARG A 204 10.40 7.14 14.80
C ARG A 204 10.11 7.99 16.03
N ALA A 205 11.15 8.31 16.80
CA ALA A 205 11.02 9.13 18.02
C ALA A 205 10.44 10.54 17.78
N ASP A 206 10.59 11.09 16.57
CA ASP A 206 10.02 12.38 16.17
C ASP A 206 8.54 12.29 15.71
N GLY A 207 7.97 11.09 15.70
CA GLY A 207 6.60 10.82 15.29
C GLY A 207 6.44 10.40 13.83
N THR A 208 7.51 10.44 13.02
CA THR A 208 7.49 10.08 11.59
C THR A 208 7.12 8.61 11.41
N ILE A 209 6.14 8.34 10.53
CA ILE A 209 5.75 6.99 10.13
C ILE A 209 6.68 6.52 9.02
N VAL A 210 7.24 5.33 9.18
CA VAL A 210 8.13 4.71 8.19
C VAL A 210 7.70 3.29 7.86
N LEU A 211 7.93 2.89 6.62
CA LEU A 211 7.73 1.52 6.15
C LEU A 211 8.82 0.62 6.73
N ALA A 212 8.41 -0.50 7.30
CA ALA A 212 9.30 -1.44 7.96
C ALA A 212 9.02 -2.87 7.46
N ASP A 213 9.55 -3.86 8.18
CA ASP A 213 9.40 -5.28 7.86
C ASP A 213 10.00 -5.66 6.49
N GLU A 214 9.52 -6.73 5.88
CA GLU A 214 9.75 -7.01 4.45
C GLU A 214 8.65 -6.37 3.62
N VAL A 215 8.96 -6.01 2.37
CA VAL A 215 8.02 -5.27 1.52
C VAL A 215 7.86 -5.97 0.18
N LEU A 216 6.60 -6.26 -0.17
CA LEU A 216 6.19 -6.75 -1.49
C LEU A 216 6.96 -8.00 -1.95
N THR A 217 7.15 -8.93 -1.03
CA THR A 217 7.78 -10.22 -1.28
C THR A 217 6.71 -11.31 -1.50
N PRO A 218 7.07 -12.46 -2.12
CA PRO A 218 6.21 -13.64 -2.17
C PRO A 218 5.80 -14.20 -0.79
N ASP A 219 6.41 -13.73 0.30
CA ASP A 219 6.04 -14.09 1.67
C ASP A 219 4.96 -13.16 2.25
N SER A 220 4.96 -11.88 1.85
CA SER A 220 4.04 -10.83 2.30
C SER A 220 2.88 -10.55 1.33
N SER A 221 2.95 -11.08 0.11
CA SER A 221 2.10 -10.69 -1.01
C SER A 221 1.67 -11.89 -1.84
N ARG A 222 0.51 -11.79 -2.49
CA ARG A 222 0.06 -12.75 -3.49
C ARG A 222 0.40 -12.25 -4.89
N PHE A 223 1.27 -12.98 -5.57
CA PHE A 223 1.72 -12.68 -6.92
C PHE A 223 1.22 -13.75 -7.87
N TRP A 224 0.48 -13.33 -8.89
CA TRP A 224 -0.11 -14.22 -9.90
C TRP A 224 0.45 -13.94 -11.27
N ASP A 225 0.57 -14.98 -12.09
CA ASP A 225 0.90 -14.80 -13.51
C ASP A 225 -0.31 -14.17 -14.23
N ALA A 226 -0.09 -12.99 -14.82
CA ALA A 226 -1.13 -12.26 -15.52
C ALA A 226 -1.66 -13.02 -16.76
N GLU A 227 -0.85 -13.88 -17.38
CA GLU A 227 -1.25 -14.67 -18.55
C GLU A 227 -2.25 -15.77 -18.21
N THR A 228 -2.16 -16.32 -16.99
CA THR A 228 -2.99 -17.45 -16.55
C THR A 228 -4.20 -17.03 -15.74
N TRP A 229 -4.21 -15.80 -15.20
CA TRP A 229 -5.25 -15.31 -14.33
C TRP A 229 -6.64 -15.27 -14.99
N GLN A 230 -7.58 -15.97 -14.36
CA GLN A 230 -9.00 -15.90 -14.69
C GLN A 230 -9.84 -15.92 -13.40
N PRO A 231 -10.72 -14.93 -13.17
CA PRO A 231 -11.68 -14.96 -12.07
C PRO A 231 -12.46 -16.29 -12.03
N GLY A 232 -12.61 -16.84 -10.84
CA GLY A 232 -13.29 -18.11 -10.56
C GLY A 232 -12.51 -19.37 -10.94
N LYS A 233 -11.34 -19.25 -11.60
CA LYS A 233 -10.51 -20.38 -12.02
C LYS A 233 -9.12 -20.39 -11.40
N GLY A 234 -8.75 -19.31 -10.71
CA GLY A 234 -7.43 -19.15 -10.10
C GLY A 234 -6.39 -18.59 -11.08
N ALA A 235 -5.14 -18.61 -10.63
CA ALA A 235 -3.97 -18.22 -11.41
C ALA A 235 -2.77 -19.02 -10.92
N ASP A 236 -1.77 -19.20 -11.79
CA ASP A 236 -0.48 -19.68 -11.34
C ASP A 236 0.12 -18.64 -10.39
N SER A 237 0.55 -19.10 -9.22
CA SER A 237 1.08 -18.26 -8.16
C SER A 237 2.60 -18.39 -8.08
N PHE A 238 3.25 -17.24 -7.88
CA PHE A 238 4.68 -17.15 -7.58
C PHE A 238 4.98 -17.12 -6.07
N ASP A 239 3.95 -17.26 -5.24
CA ASP A 239 4.02 -17.09 -3.79
C ASP A 239 3.84 -18.43 -3.04
N LYS A 240 3.68 -18.34 -1.71
CA LYS A 240 3.47 -19.50 -0.83
C LYS A 240 2.26 -20.36 -1.20
N GLN A 241 1.36 -19.89 -2.07
CA GLN A 241 0.18 -20.63 -2.47
C GLN A 241 0.52 -22.00 -3.09
N TYR A 242 1.65 -22.14 -3.79
CA TYR A 242 2.07 -23.44 -4.31
C TYR A 242 2.29 -24.48 -3.21
N VAL A 243 3.00 -24.12 -2.13
CA VAL A 243 3.23 -25.01 -0.97
C VAL A 243 1.93 -25.27 -0.21
N ARG A 244 1.08 -24.24 -0.06
CA ARG A 244 -0.24 -24.38 0.57
C ARG A 244 -1.14 -25.37 -0.16
N ASP A 245 -1.13 -25.30 -1.49
CA ASP A 245 -1.91 -26.20 -2.34
C ASP A 245 -1.39 -27.63 -2.24
N TRP A 246 -0.08 -27.85 -2.30
CA TRP A 246 0.49 -29.19 -2.11
C TRP A 246 0.12 -29.79 -0.75
N LEU A 247 0.24 -29.00 0.33
CA LEU A 247 -0.10 -29.42 1.69
C LEU A 247 -1.58 -29.83 1.85
N THR A 248 -2.48 -29.14 1.16
CA THR A 248 -3.93 -29.37 1.35
C THR A 248 -4.55 -30.30 0.31
N LYS A 249 -3.89 -30.51 -0.82
CA LYS A 249 -4.44 -31.29 -1.94
C LYS A 249 -3.68 -32.60 -2.19
N GLU A 250 -2.40 -32.66 -1.89
CA GLU A 250 -1.52 -33.76 -2.34
C GLU A 250 -0.81 -34.50 -1.21
N SER A 251 -0.44 -33.81 -0.13
CA SER A 251 0.34 -34.43 0.95
C SER A 251 -0.46 -35.37 1.87
N GLY A 252 -1.79 -35.35 1.76
CA GLY A 252 -2.70 -36.07 2.66
C GLY A 252 -2.79 -35.51 4.07
N TRP A 253 -2.22 -34.31 4.31
CA TRP A 253 -2.25 -33.66 5.62
C TRP A 253 -3.60 -32.99 5.87
N ASP A 254 -4.20 -33.29 7.03
CA ASP A 254 -5.41 -32.62 7.48
C ASP A 254 -5.05 -31.36 8.25
N ARG A 255 -5.25 -30.20 7.64
CA ARG A 255 -5.04 -28.88 8.25
C ARG A 255 -5.85 -28.67 9.55
N SER A 256 -6.95 -29.38 9.73
CA SER A 256 -7.78 -29.29 10.94
C SER A 256 -7.35 -30.25 12.06
N SER A 257 -6.35 -31.09 11.79
CA SER A 257 -5.75 -31.96 12.80
C SER A 257 -4.69 -31.23 13.62
N ASP A 258 -4.36 -31.78 14.78
CA ASP A 258 -3.25 -31.32 15.62
C ASP A 258 -1.87 -31.84 15.14
N GLU A 259 -1.81 -32.50 13.98
CA GLU A 259 -0.57 -33.06 13.44
C GLU A 259 0.26 -32.00 12.71
N GLU A 260 1.59 -32.07 12.88
CA GLU A 260 2.50 -31.23 12.12
C GLU A 260 2.46 -31.58 10.61
N PRO A 261 2.61 -30.59 9.71
CA PRO A 261 2.69 -30.85 8.28
C PRO A 261 3.84 -31.81 7.93
N PRO A 262 3.65 -32.69 6.93
CA PRO A 262 4.72 -33.57 6.48
C PRO A 262 5.89 -32.77 5.89
N ALA A 263 7.06 -33.41 5.86
CA ALA A 263 8.23 -32.84 5.23
C ALA A 263 7.98 -32.58 3.73
N LEU A 264 8.48 -31.45 3.22
CA LEU A 264 8.36 -31.09 1.81
C LEU A 264 9.24 -31.99 0.94
N PRO A 265 8.69 -32.62 -0.11
CA PRO A 265 9.47 -33.32 -1.12
C PRO A 265 10.43 -32.36 -1.84
N GLU A 266 11.55 -32.90 -2.33
CA GLU A 266 12.57 -32.13 -3.04
C GLU A 266 11.98 -31.36 -4.24
N GLU A 267 11.09 -32.00 -5.01
CA GLU A 267 10.41 -31.38 -6.15
C GLU A 267 9.56 -30.15 -5.76
N VAL A 268 8.92 -30.15 -4.59
CA VAL A 268 8.12 -29.03 -4.08
C VAL A 268 9.04 -27.90 -3.65
N VAL A 269 10.16 -28.22 -2.99
CA VAL A 269 11.18 -27.25 -2.58
C VAL A 269 11.78 -26.55 -3.79
N GLU A 270 12.21 -27.32 -4.80
CA GLU A 270 12.76 -26.78 -6.04
C GLU A 270 11.74 -25.93 -6.80
N ALA A 271 10.50 -26.41 -6.92
CA ALA A 271 9.44 -25.69 -7.60
C ALA A 271 9.05 -24.38 -6.88
N THR A 272 9.21 -24.35 -5.56
CA THR A 272 9.05 -23.12 -4.75
C THR A 272 10.23 -22.16 -4.98
N SER A 273 11.47 -22.66 -4.98
CA SER A 273 12.67 -21.86 -5.26
C SER A 273 12.58 -21.18 -6.62
N ARG A 274 12.24 -21.95 -7.67
CA ARG A 274 12.09 -21.46 -9.05
C ARG A 274 11.05 -20.33 -9.15
N ARG A 275 9.93 -20.44 -8.44
CA ARG A 275 8.88 -19.40 -8.43
C ARG A 275 9.34 -18.11 -7.78
N TYR A 276 10.11 -18.19 -6.69
CA TYR A 276 10.65 -17.00 -6.03
C TYR A 276 11.72 -16.33 -6.89
N GLU A 277 12.59 -17.11 -7.51
CA GLU A 277 13.57 -16.62 -8.48
C GLU A 277 12.89 -15.97 -9.68
N GLU A 278 11.83 -16.58 -10.19
CA GLU A 278 11.05 -16.06 -11.32
C GLU A 278 10.34 -14.75 -10.97
N ALA A 279 9.65 -14.67 -9.83
CA ALA A 279 9.04 -13.43 -9.34
C ALA A 279 10.10 -12.33 -9.23
N TRP A 280 11.22 -12.62 -8.58
CA TRP A 280 12.31 -11.65 -8.44
C TRP A 280 12.87 -11.23 -9.81
N ALA A 281 13.13 -12.16 -10.72
CA ALA A 281 13.68 -11.86 -12.03
C ALA A 281 12.73 -11.02 -12.89
N ARG A 282 11.43 -11.34 -12.90
CA ARG A 282 10.41 -10.55 -13.62
C ARG A 282 10.26 -9.16 -12.99
N LEU A 283 10.10 -9.09 -11.66
CA LEU A 283 9.88 -7.83 -10.92
C LEU A 283 11.07 -6.88 -10.96
N THR A 284 12.31 -7.38 -10.97
CA THR A 284 13.51 -6.54 -10.94
C THR A 284 14.17 -6.42 -12.32
N GLY A 285 13.82 -7.28 -13.28
CA GLY A 285 14.56 -7.42 -14.54
C GLY A 285 15.92 -8.11 -14.36
N GLY A 286 16.11 -8.84 -13.24
CA GLY A 286 17.37 -9.45 -12.86
C GLY A 286 18.42 -8.45 -12.33
N GLN A 287 18.00 -7.23 -12.00
CA GLN A 287 18.87 -6.20 -11.47
C GLN A 287 19.01 -6.36 -9.95
N MET A 288 20.25 -6.34 -9.47
CA MET A 288 20.53 -6.18 -8.04
C MET A 288 20.48 -4.70 -7.67
N PRO A 289 20.08 -4.34 -6.44
CA PRO A 289 20.22 -2.98 -5.94
C PRO A 289 21.66 -2.49 -6.12
N GLN A 290 21.87 -1.30 -6.67
CA GLN A 290 23.20 -0.72 -6.81
C GLN A 290 23.69 -0.21 -5.45
N ASP A 291 24.93 -0.54 -5.07
CA ASP A 291 25.56 -0.15 -3.79
C ASP A 291 25.70 1.38 -3.59
N GLU A 292 25.39 2.20 -4.60
CA GLU A 292 25.81 3.62 -4.64
C GLU A 292 24.81 4.66 -4.10
N THR A 293 23.60 4.30 -3.61
CA THR A 293 22.60 5.31 -3.20
C THR A 293 22.01 5.20 -1.79
N VAL A 294 22.41 4.26 -0.93
CA VAL A 294 21.78 4.09 0.40
C VAL A 294 22.35 5.03 1.49
N ALA A 295 23.29 5.91 1.17
CA ALA A 295 23.81 6.88 2.13
C ALA A 295 23.57 8.34 1.70
N VAL A 296 22.91 9.08 2.59
CA VAL A 296 22.73 10.55 2.68
C VAL A 296 21.51 11.15 1.95
N SER A 297 20.33 10.97 2.55
CA SER A 297 19.30 12.03 2.57
C SER A 297 18.66 12.26 3.94
N ASN A 298 19.28 11.79 5.03
CA ASN A 298 18.77 11.95 6.39
C ASN A 298 19.89 12.48 7.32
N ALA A 299 20.12 13.80 7.30
CA ALA A 299 20.51 14.64 8.45
C ALA A 299 20.97 16.05 8.00
N GLU A 300 20.45 17.07 8.70
CA GLU A 300 20.95 18.46 8.83
C GLU A 300 20.64 19.50 7.73
N GLN A 301 19.46 20.13 7.85
CA GLN A 301 19.39 21.58 7.65
C GLN A 301 19.98 22.27 8.89
N SER A 302 21.26 22.64 8.82
CA SER A 302 21.81 23.68 9.68
C SER A 302 22.31 24.83 8.80
N SER A 303 21.89 26.03 9.19
CA SER A 303 22.19 27.29 8.53
C SER A 303 23.68 27.60 8.56
N ASP A 304 24.26 27.92 7.41
CA ASP A 304 25.18 29.07 7.36
C ASP A 304 25.32 29.66 5.95
N SER A 305 25.19 30.98 5.93
CA SER A 305 25.22 31.86 4.76
C SER A 305 26.64 32.18 4.34
N VAL A 306 27.06 31.82 3.12
CA VAL A 306 28.21 32.46 2.44
C VAL A 306 28.01 32.46 0.91
N LEU A 307 27.71 33.63 0.33
CA LEU A 307 27.99 33.98 -1.09
C LEU A 307 29.52 34.13 -1.28
N PRO A 308 30.17 34.01 -2.47
CA PRO A 308 29.75 34.54 -3.80
C PRO A 308 30.39 33.74 -5.01
N PRO A 309 30.76 34.30 -6.19
CA PRO A 309 30.23 35.40 -7.01
C PRO A 309 29.82 34.97 -8.45
N GLU A 310 29.24 35.94 -9.16
CA GLU A 310 28.88 35.96 -10.58
C GLU A 310 30.03 35.70 -11.57
N GLY A 311 29.67 35.15 -12.74
CA GLY A 311 30.39 35.42 -14.00
C GLY A 311 30.40 34.25 -14.99
N GLY A 312 29.83 34.46 -16.19
CA GLY A 312 30.17 33.64 -17.36
C GLY A 312 29.03 33.34 -18.32
N VAL A 313 28.65 34.33 -19.15
CA VAL A 313 27.80 34.14 -20.33
C VAL A 313 28.64 33.53 -21.46
N GLY A 314 28.13 32.47 -22.10
CA GLY A 314 28.69 31.91 -23.34
C GLY A 314 27.63 31.08 -24.09
N PRO A 315 27.44 31.25 -25.41
CA PRO A 315 26.21 30.87 -26.11
C PRO A 315 26.27 29.47 -26.70
N VAL A 316 25.14 28.78 -26.78
CA VAL A 316 24.96 27.68 -27.74
C VAL A 316 23.61 27.82 -28.44
N GLN A 317 23.70 28.07 -29.75
CA GLN A 317 22.64 28.05 -30.73
C GLN A 317 22.20 26.59 -30.99
N GLY A 318 20.90 26.39 -31.18
CA GLY A 318 20.33 25.11 -31.59
C GLY A 318 18.85 25.24 -31.88
N ALA A 319 18.52 25.93 -32.98
CA ALA A 319 17.17 26.07 -33.49
C ALA A 319 16.67 24.75 -34.09
N MET A 320 15.49 24.28 -33.65
CA MET A 320 14.67 23.32 -34.38
C MET A 320 13.23 23.85 -34.38
N SER A 321 12.80 24.21 -35.59
CA SER A 321 11.53 24.84 -35.93
C SER A 321 10.38 23.83 -35.86
N ILE A 322 9.29 24.20 -35.19
CA ILE A 322 7.97 23.53 -35.31
C ILE A 322 7.02 24.54 -35.98
N PRO A 323 6.30 24.17 -37.05
CA PRO A 323 5.45 25.11 -37.77
C PRO A 323 4.15 25.40 -36.99
N VAL A 324 3.85 26.69 -36.87
CA VAL A 324 2.58 27.24 -36.40
C VAL A 324 1.54 27.11 -37.52
N VAL A 325 0.41 26.47 -37.24
CA VAL A 325 -0.80 26.53 -38.08
C VAL A 325 -1.80 27.44 -37.38
N ALA A 326 -2.19 28.52 -38.08
CA ALA A 326 -3.20 29.48 -37.64
C ALA A 326 -4.63 28.91 -37.81
N PRO A 327 -5.64 29.44 -37.09
CA PRO A 327 -6.98 28.84 -37.03
C PRO A 327 -7.81 29.25 -38.24
N ASP A 328 -8.53 28.29 -38.83
CA ASP A 328 -9.58 28.58 -39.80
C ASP A 328 -10.95 28.58 -39.11
N ALA A 329 -11.73 29.60 -39.43
CA ALA A 329 -13.00 29.92 -38.82
C ALA A 329 -14.13 29.44 -39.74
N SER A 330 -14.97 28.55 -39.24
CA SER A 330 -16.29 28.31 -39.86
C SER A 330 -17.25 27.66 -38.85
N VAL A 331 -18.22 28.46 -38.42
CA VAL A 331 -19.42 28.05 -37.67
C VAL A 331 -20.46 27.51 -38.65
N PRO A 332 -21.11 26.39 -38.32
CA PRO A 332 -22.55 26.25 -38.50
C PRO A 332 -23.16 25.72 -37.18
N GLY A 333 -24.13 26.37 -36.56
CA GLY A 333 -25.50 26.54 -37.04
C GLY A 333 -26.40 26.08 -35.89
N ALA A 334 -27.27 26.96 -35.42
CA ALA A 334 -28.14 26.75 -34.27
C ALA A 334 -29.05 25.51 -34.46
N VAL A 335 -29.18 24.71 -33.40
CA VAL A 335 -30.19 23.67 -33.28
C VAL A 335 -31.17 24.12 -32.19
N ASP A 336 -32.42 24.35 -32.59
CA ASP A 336 -33.55 24.63 -31.70
C ASP A 336 -33.77 23.44 -30.73
N VAL A 337 -33.82 23.74 -29.44
CA VAL A 337 -34.33 22.82 -28.40
C VAL A 337 -35.63 23.43 -27.86
N PRO A 338 -36.76 22.70 -27.86
CA PRO A 338 -38.06 23.23 -27.45
C PRO A 338 -38.14 23.47 -25.93
N ASP A 339 -38.89 24.51 -25.56
CA ASP A 339 -39.20 24.95 -24.18
C ASP A 339 -39.60 23.81 -23.23
N GLU A 340 -38.94 23.73 -22.06
CA GLU A 340 -39.40 22.94 -20.91
C GLU A 340 -40.57 23.66 -20.17
N PRO A 341 -41.59 22.92 -19.69
CA PRO A 341 -42.72 23.50 -18.99
C PRO A 341 -42.45 23.81 -17.50
N ASP A 342 -43.15 24.83 -17.00
CA ASP A 342 -43.19 25.39 -15.63
C ASP A 342 -43.18 24.33 -14.48
N PRO A 343 -42.25 24.39 -13.51
CA PRO A 343 -42.23 23.45 -12.39
C PRO A 343 -43.11 23.98 -11.24
N ARG A 344 -44.42 24.01 -11.43
CA ARG A 344 -45.38 24.20 -10.33
C ARG A 344 -46.58 23.26 -10.45
N SER A 345 -46.33 21.97 -10.25
CA SER A 345 -47.13 21.10 -9.36
C SER A 345 -46.71 19.65 -9.55
N ALA A 346 -46.12 19.03 -8.52
CA ALA A 346 -46.18 17.58 -8.36
C ALA A 346 -46.06 17.23 -6.87
N ASP A 347 -46.97 16.38 -6.44
CA ASP A 347 -47.20 15.94 -5.06
C ASP A 347 -46.00 15.26 -4.41
N LYS A 348 -45.87 15.47 -3.10
CA LYS A 348 -44.92 14.78 -2.21
C LYS A 348 -45.18 13.28 -2.21
N ILE A 349 -44.36 12.52 -2.93
CA ILE A 349 -44.17 11.08 -2.78
C ILE A 349 -42.76 10.90 -2.20
N GLY A 350 -42.63 10.19 -1.07
CA GLY A 350 -41.44 10.11 -0.22
C GLY A 350 -40.12 10.10 -0.99
N GLY A 351 -39.42 11.24 -0.97
CA GLY A 351 -38.19 11.44 -1.72
C GLY A 351 -37.01 10.81 -0.99
N MET A 352 -36.21 10.04 -1.71
CA MET A 352 -34.82 9.81 -1.30
C MET A 352 -34.12 11.17 -1.31
N SER A 353 -33.90 11.72 -0.13
CA SER A 353 -33.12 12.94 0.08
C SER A 353 -31.64 12.64 -0.12
N ARG A 354 -30.90 13.60 -0.69
CA ARG A 354 -29.45 13.57 -0.75
C ARG A 354 -28.87 14.62 0.18
N VAL A 355 -27.94 14.22 1.04
CA VAL A 355 -27.16 15.14 1.88
C VAL A 355 -25.71 15.07 1.44
N VAL A 356 -25.11 16.23 1.21
CA VAL A 356 -23.71 16.36 0.82
C VAL A 356 -22.93 16.90 2.01
N VAL A 357 -21.81 16.25 2.30
CA VAL A 357 -20.80 16.73 3.24
C VAL A 357 -19.55 17.13 2.46
N GLU A 358 -19.21 18.41 2.49
CA GLU A 358 -18.00 18.94 1.87
C GLU A 358 -16.94 19.16 2.95
N VAL A 359 -15.80 18.49 2.83
CA VAL A 359 -14.68 18.58 3.77
C VAL A 359 -13.51 19.26 3.08
N MET A 360 -13.00 20.33 3.68
CA MET A 360 -11.91 21.13 3.13
C MET A 360 -10.82 21.37 4.19
N PRO A 361 -9.52 21.22 3.87
CA PRO A 361 -8.42 21.56 4.79
C PRO A 361 -8.48 23.04 5.12
N LYS A 362 -8.45 23.46 6.39
CA LYS A 362 -8.61 24.87 6.79
C LYS A 362 -7.65 25.79 6.04
N PRO A 363 -8.02 27.07 5.78
CA PRO A 363 -7.21 28.00 4.98
C PRO A 363 -5.76 28.16 5.45
N GLU A 364 -5.49 27.96 6.75
CA GLU A 364 -4.17 28.09 7.36
C GLU A 364 -3.32 26.81 7.25
N ILE A 365 -3.91 25.70 6.82
CA ILE A 365 -3.26 24.40 6.75
C ILE A 365 -2.65 24.18 5.37
N LEU A 366 -1.49 23.53 5.35
CA LEU A 366 -0.80 23.14 4.14
C LEU A 366 -1.63 22.13 3.36
N ASP A 367 -2.06 22.49 2.15
CA ASP A 367 -2.66 21.58 1.17
C ASP A 367 -1.65 21.31 0.03
N PRO A 368 -0.91 20.18 0.06
CA PRO A 368 0.07 19.85 -0.97
C PRO A 368 -0.56 19.67 -2.36
N GLN A 369 -1.78 19.12 -2.44
CA GLN A 369 -2.44 18.87 -3.71
C GLN A 369 -2.95 20.17 -4.34
N GLY A 370 -3.60 21.02 -3.55
CA GLY A 370 -3.98 22.38 -3.97
C GLY A 370 -2.77 23.22 -4.40
N LYS A 371 -1.62 23.08 -3.73
CA LYS A 371 -0.35 23.70 -4.15
C LYS A 371 0.16 23.16 -5.49
N ALA A 372 0.11 21.85 -5.70
CA ALA A 372 0.51 21.24 -6.97
C ALA A 372 -0.35 21.76 -8.12
N ILE A 373 -1.68 21.80 -7.94
CA ILE A 373 -2.61 22.34 -8.94
C ILE A 373 -2.33 23.83 -9.19
N THR A 374 -2.16 24.61 -8.13
CA THR A 374 -1.83 26.06 -8.22
C THR A 374 -0.54 26.30 -9.02
N SER A 375 0.49 25.47 -8.81
CA SER A 375 1.74 25.53 -9.57
C SER A 375 1.56 25.25 -11.06
N VAL A 376 0.72 24.26 -11.41
CA VAL A 376 0.40 23.95 -12.81
C VAL A 376 -0.41 25.09 -13.46
N LEU A 377 -1.37 25.67 -12.74
CA LEU A 377 -2.17 26.80 -13.24
C LEU A 377 -1.30 28.00 -13.63
N ALA A 378 -0.31 28.35 -12.80
CA ALA A 378 0.64 29.42 -13.12
C ALA A 378 1.43 29.11 -14.42
N ARG A 379 1.86 27.86 -14.62
CA ARG A 379 2.56 27.44 -15.85
C ARG A 379 1.67 27.48 -17.09
N LEU A 380 0.36 27.33 -16.92
CA LEU A 380 -0.63 27.45 -17.99
C LEU A 380 -1.08 28.89 -18.24
N GLY A 381 -0.51 29.88 -17.54
CA GLY A 381 -0.84 31.30 -17.69
C GLY A 381 -2.07 31.76 -16.90
N HIS A 382 -2.52 30.96 -15.93
CA HIS A 382 -3.62 31.31 -15.01
C HIS A 382 -3.07 31.83 -13.68
N ASP A 383 -2.39 32.98 -13.72
CA ASP A 383 -1.78 33.60 -12.54
C ASP A 383 -2.81 34.13 -11.54
N GLY A 384 -2.46 34.12 -10.25
CA GLY A 384 -3.26 34.69 -9.17
C GLY A 384 -4.39 33.81 -8.63
N LEU A 385 -4.57 32.59 -9.15
CA LEU A 385 -5.49 31.60 -8.61
C LEU A 385 -4.83 30.80 -7.48
N THR A 386 -5.58 30.53 -6.42
CA THR A 386 -5.18 29.60 -5.35
C THR A 386 -6.21 28.48 -5.26
N VAL A 387 -5.73 27.24 -5.30
CA VAL A 387 -6.59 26.06 -5.23
C VAL A 387 -6.43 25.39 -3.87
N ARG A 388 -7.56 24.99 -3.29
CA ARG A 388 -7.64 24.01 -2.21
C ARG A 388 -8.41 22.81 -2.71
N GLN A 389 -7.92 21.62 -2.39
CA GLN A 389 -8.58 20.35 -2.67
C GLN A 389 -9.17 19.80 -1.38
N GLY A 390 -10.40 19.29 -1.49
CA GLY A 390 -11.10 18.63 -0.39
C GLY A 390 -11.84 17.39 -0.87
N LYS A 391 -12.72 16.88 -0.01
CA LYS A 391 -13.51 15.66 -0.22
C LYS A 391 -14.99 16.02 -0.25
N ARG A 392 -15.75 15.38 -1.15
CA ARG A 392 -17.21 15.46 -1.20
C ARG A 392 -17.77 14.08 -0.87
N PHE A 393 -18.59 14.00 0.17
CA PHE A 393 -19.31 12.78 0.53
C PHE A 393 -20.79 12.96 0.21
N GLU A 394 -21.39 12.00 -0.48
CA GLU A 394 -22.83 11.99 -0.78
C GLU A 394 -23.52 10.90 0.05
N ILE A 395 -24.53 11.30 0.81
CA ILE A 395 -25.33 10.44 1.68
C ILE A 395 -26.73 10.43 1.10
N THR A 396 -27.23 9.25 0.72
CA THR A 396 -28.57 9.07 0.16
C THR A 396 -29.42 8.20 1.08
N GLY A 397 -30.68 8.59 1.26
CA GLY A 397 -31.58 7.88 2.17
C GLY A 397 -32.93 8.59 2.32
N GLU A 398 -33.88 7.87 2.90
CA GLU A 398 -35.19 8.45 3.25
C GLU A 398 -35.07 9.27 4.54
N GLY A 399 -35.64 10.49 4.53
CA GLY A 399 -35.72 11.34 5.72
C GLY A 399 -34.38 11.86 6.24
N LEU A 400 -33.38 12.05 5.38
CA LEU A 400 -32.08 12.59 5.80
C LEU A 400 -32.16 14.07 6.21
N GLU A 401 -33.12 14.82 5.66
CA GLU A 401 -33.41 16.21 6.04
C GLU A 401 -33.64 16.36 7.55
N ASP A 402 -34.26 15.36 8.18
CA ASP A 402 -34.54 15.34 9.62
C ASP A 402 -33.36 14.83 10.46
N ARG A 403 -32.29 14.31 9.83
CA ARG A 403 -31.13 13.68 10.47
C ARG A 403 -29.84 14.49 10.30
N LEU A 404 -29.92 15.75 9.93
CA LEU A 404 -28.74 16.59 9.67
C LEU A 404 -27.79 16.70 10.86
N ASP A 405 -28.29 16.72 12.10
CA ASP A 405 -27.43 16.78 13.29
C ASP A 405 -26.65 15.48 13.52
N GLU A 406 -27.28 14.34 13.26
CA GLU A 406 -26.58 13.05 13.27
C GLU A 406 -25.52 13.00 12.17
N ILE A 407 -25.85 13.48 10.96
CA ILE A 407 -24.90 13.55 9.84
C ILE A 407 -23.73 14.49 10.16
N ARG A 408 -23.97 15.62 10.83
CA ARG A 408 -22.90 16.51 11.32
C ARG A 408 -22.01 15.82 12.34
N GLN A 409 -22.59 15.01 13.23
CA GLN A 409 -21.82 14.24 14.19
C GLN A 409 -20.91 13.23 13.47
N VAL A 410 -21.47 12.45 12.54
CA VAL A 410 -20.70 11.53 11.68
C VAL A 410 -19.61 12.27 10.91
N ALA A 411 -19.91 13.45 10.36
CA ALA A 411 -18.93 14.26 9.66
C ALA A 411 -17.76 14.65 10.57
N SER A 412 -18.04 15.06 11.82
CA SER A 412 -17.01 15.45 12.78
C SER A 412 -16.18 14.30 13.35
N GLU A 413 -16.77 13.10 13.43
CA GLU A 413 -16.12 11.91 14.02
C GLU A 413 -15.36 11.08 13.00
N LEU A 414 -15.85 11.04 11.75
CA LEU A 414 -15.38 10.09 10.74
C LEU A 414 -14.94 10.75 9.43
N LEU A 415 -15.68 11.76 8.95
CA LEU A 415 -15.44 12.29 7.59
C LEU A 415 -14.40 13.40 7.55
N ALA A 416 -14.22 14.13 8.66
CA ALA A 416 -13.31 15.26 8.77
C ALA A 416 -12.46 15.20 10.04
N ASN A 417 -11.17 15.49 9.90
CA ASN A 417 -10.32 15.81 11.04
C ASN A 417 -10.53 17.28 11.43
N THR A 418 -11.38 17.53 12.43
CA THR A 418 -11.77 18.89 12.84
C THR A 418 -10.63 19.78 13.35
N VAL A 419 -9.44 19.22 13.64
CA VAL A 419 -8.26 20.01 13.98
C VAL A 419 -7.77 20.78 12.76
N ILE A 420 -7.67 20.12 11.60
CA ILE A 420 -7.03 20.64 10.38
C ILE A 420 -8.00 20.86 9.22
N GLU A 421 -9.21 20.32 9.28
CA GLU A 421 -10.25 20.43 8.25
C GLU A 421 -11.49 21.13 8.82
N SER A 422 -12.22 21.78 7.93
CA SER A 422 -13.58 22.27 8.15
C SER A 422 -14.53 21.48 7.26
N PHE A 423 -15.74 21.23 7.73
CA PHE A 423 -16.76 20.57 6.93
C PHE A 423 -18.06 21.39 6.90
N ASP A 424 -18.80 21.26 5.80
CA ASP A 424 -20.15 21.79 5.64
C ASP A 424 -21.11 20.64 5.30
N VAL A 425 -22.34 20.72 5.81
CA VAL A 425 -23.38 19.71 5.58
C VAL A 425 -24.60 20.41 5.01
N ARG A 426 -25.00 20.02 3.79
CA ARG A 426 -26.14 20.59 3.09
C ARG A 426 -27.03 19.52 2.48
N VAL A 427 -28.33 19.78 2.47
CA VAL A 427 -29.29 18.99 1.68
C VAL A 427 -29.16 19.46 0.22
N GLU A 428 -29.04 18.53 -0.72
CA GLU A 428 -29.21 18.78 -2.14
C GLU A 428 -30.55 18.17 -2.58
N ASP A 429 -31.41 19.01 -3.17
CA ASP A 429 -32.72 18.63 -3.73
C ASP A 429 -32.60 17.85 -5.05
#